data_AF-A0A7X7RXP4-F1
#
_entry.id   AF-A0A7X7RXP4-F1
#
_cell.length_a   1.000
_cell.length_b   1.000
_cell.length_c   1.000
_cell.angle_alpha   90.00
_cell.angle_beta   90.00
_cell.angle_gamma   90.00
#
_symmetry.space_group_name_H-M   'P 1'
#
loop_
_entity.id
_entity.type
_entity.pdbx_description
1 polymer ?
#
loop_
_entity_poly.entity_id
_entity_poly.type
_entity_poly.pdbx_seq_one_letter_code
_entity_poly.pdbx_strand_id
1 'polypeptide(L)'
;MQKFPMGFWNYTRAGQLGKDAVQDWIDLGMTFAMSPSFDPESDNKQHIIDLLDECQAKGMKMILCDKRSSWTGASTNPAAYEAQFKAAFEDFGRHPATFGFHIGDEPINETQFNDCVEAGRIQRKVAPNLTPFLNYLPYWKGIEEGILKTTDSFETWLAKISRKGEQKLICYDHYAQMNPEESGTDGYFTNLRKFMTGAKEAGLPLWTTLLSVGHFRYRCPKEDDFRWQLSTAVACGCKGILWFFIYMRQPTSNYRVAPIDEFWERTETFEWLSRVNRRFLRQFGDFFHNATHLDTHMIGKAYGGYPLLEGELSPLVKAVTCDHGLPGVVSRFQRDGKEYVCLVNNSVKESGLFKCHLPKTAKVIERLDWGGPTDVKTHHWDGHYREAENEITCGDWLAPGEMKLYRFG
;
A
#
# COMPACT_ATOMS: atom_id res chain seq x y z
N MET A 1 -17.57 3.31 9.76
CA MET A 1 -17.08 3.13 8.38
C MET A 1 -15.60 2.82 8.46
N GLN A 2 -15.12 1.72 7.87
CA GLN A 2 -13.68 1.40 7.86
C GLN A 2 -12.96 2.34 6.89
N LYS A 3 -11.76 2.80 7.26
CA LYS A 3 -10.93 3.70 6.44
C LYS A 3 -9.92 2.88 5.63
N PHE A 4 -9.45 3.43 4.49
CA PHE A 4 -8.31 2.87 3.77
C PHE A 4 -7.10 2.72 4.73
N PRO A 5 -6.48 1.53 4.82
CA PRO A 5 -5.29 1.31 5.63
C PRO A 5 -4.08 2.11 5.16
N MET A 6 -3.66 3.06 5.99
CA MET A 6 -2.46 3.89 5.82
C MET A 6 -1.68 3.80 7.13
N GLY A 7 -0.48 3.22 7.10
CA GLY A 7 0.32 2.99 8.29
C GLY A 7 1.82 3.06 8.01
N PHE A 8 2.61 2.49 8.90
CA PHE A 8 4.07 2.58 8.84
C PHE A 8 4.73 1.47 9.66
N TRP A 9 6.01 1.22 9.35
CA TRP A 9 6.87 0.39 10.18
C TRP A 9 7.39 1.17 11.38
N ASN A 10 7.21 0.58 12.57
CA ASN A 10 7.66 1.15 13.83
C ASN A 10 8.75 0.28 14.45
N TYR A 11 9.98 0.78 14.42
CA TYR A 11 11.16 0.09 14.95
C TYR A 11 11.55 0.55 16.37
N THR A 12 10.72 1.38 17.00
CA THR A 12 10.92 1.74 18.41
C THR A 12 10.62 0.56 19.33
N ARG A 13 11.05 0.66 20.58
CA ARG A 13 10.77 -0.32 21.64
C ARG A 13 9.64 0.19 22.55
N ALA A 14 8.84 -0.71 23.10
CA ALA A 14 7.83 -0.39 24.09
C ALA A 14 8.42 0.48 25.22
N GLY A 15 7.75 1.59 25.54
CA GLY A 15 8.21 2.59 26.51
C GLY A 15 9.08 3.71 25.96
N GLN A 16 9.57 3.62 24.72
CA GLN A 16 10.23 4.77 24.05
C GLN A 16 9.22 5.81 23.59
N LEU A 17 8.06 5.36 23.12
CA LEU A 17 6.94 6.21 22.74
C LEU A 17 5.87 6.20 23.84
N GLY A 18 5.40 7.38 24.22
CA GLY A 18 4.18 7.55 25.00
C GLY A 18 2.95 7.66 24.10
N LYS A 19 1.75 7.70 24.70
CA LYS A 19 0.48 7.86 23.98
C LYS A 19 0.42 9.11 23.09
N ASP A 20 1.16 10.15 23.43
CA ASP A 20 1.20 11.40 22.66
C ASP A 20 1.77 11.20 21.24
N ALA A 21 2.56 10.14 21.01
CA ALA A 21 3.04 9.76 19.69
C ALA A 21 1.90 9.43 18.71
N VAL A 22 0.71 9.04 19.20
CA VAL A 22 -0.46 8.81 18.34
C VAL A 22 -0.88 10.10 17.64
N GLN A 23 -0.63 11.27 18.24
CA GLN A 23 -0.91 12.54 17.58
C GLN A 23 -0.02 12.77 16.35
N ASP A 24 1.26 12.37 16.39
CA ASP A 24 2.12 12.40 15.21
C ASP A 24 1.58 11.48 14.11
N TRP A 25 1.05 10.30 14.47
CA TRP A 25 0.49 9.36 13.50
C TRP A 25 -0.75 9.94 12.82
N ILE A 26 -1.63 10.59 13.59
CA ILE A 26 -2.80 11.30 13.07
C ILE A 26 -2.38 12.47 12.15
N ASP A 27 -1.39 13.24 12.57
CA ASP A 27 -0.89 14.38 11.81
C ASP A 27 -0.24 13.91 10.49
N LEU A 28 0.42 12.75 10.47
CA LEU A 28 0.91 12.08 9.25
C LEU A 28 -0.19 11.50 8.35
N GLY A 29 -1.45 11.54 8.78
CA GLY A 29 -2.57 10.96 8.06
C GLY A 29 -2.61 9.43 8.13
N MET A 30 -2.13 8.83 9.21
CA MET A 30 -2.22 7.38 9.40
C MET A 30 -3.62 6.98 9.89
N THR A 31 -4.12 5.85 9.39
CA THR A 31 -5.34 5.19 9.88
C THR A 31 -5.02 3.89 10.62
N PHE A 32 -3.79 3.42 10.47
CA PHE A 32 -3.21 2.26 11.14
C PHE A 32 -1.82 2.58 11.69
N ALA A 33 -1.38 1.82 12.68
CA ALA A 33 -0.01 1.85 13.18
C ALA A 33 0.55 0.43 13.30
N MET A 34 1.87 0.29 13.22
CA MET A 34 2.57 -0.82 13.86
C MET A 34 3.00 -0.37 15.25
N SER A 35 2.78 -1.22 16.26
CA SER A 35 3.21 -0.90 17.61
C SER A 35 4.75 -0.87 17.69
N PRO A 36 5.32 -0.20 18.70
CA PRO A 36 6.67 -0.50 19.13
C PRO A 36 6.83 -2.01 19.38
N SER A 37 8.05 -2.51 19.25
CA SER A 37 8.37 -3.89 19.61
C SER A 37 8.16 -4.12 21.11
N PHE A 38 7.55 -5.26 21.45
CA PHE A 38 7.23 -5.64 22.82
C PHE A 38 7.80 -7.02 23.16
N ASP A 39 8.57 -7.10 24.24
CA ASP A 39 9.06 -8.33 24.85
C ASP A 39 8.49 -8.48 26.28
N PRO A 40 7.63 -9.48 26.55
CA PRO A 40 7.02 -9.65 27.87
C PRO A 40 8.04 -9.92 29.00
N GLU A 41 9.27 -10.31 28.67
CA GLU A 41 10.32 -10.57 29.67
C GLU A 41 10.98 -9.29 30.18
N SER A 42 10.88 -8.18 29.43
CA SER A 42 11.64 -6.97 29.73
C SER A 42 10.87 -5.67 29.58
N ASP A 43 9.69 -5.69 28.96
CA ASP A 43 8.88 -4.50 28.73
C ASP A 43 7.60 -4.48 29.58
N ASN A 44 7.15 -3.29 29.95
CA ASN A 44 5.86 -3.11 30.62
C ASN A 44 4.72 -3.10 29.59
N LYS A 45 3.80 -4.06 29.69
CA LYS A 45 2.64 -4.15 28.79
C LYS A 45 1.75 -2.90 28.80
N GLN A 46 1.76 -2.11 29.88
CA GLN A 46 0.97 -0.88 29.96
C GLN A 46 1.35 0.12 28.86
N HIS A 47 2.61 0.15 28.41
CA HIS A 47 3.03 1.03 27.32
C HIS A 47 2.31 0.73 25.99
N ILE A 48 2.02 -0.55 25.72
CA ILE A 48 1.26 -0.95 24.54
C ILE A 48 -0.24 -0.72 24.73
N ILE A 49 -0.76 -0.94 25.95
CA ILE A 49 -2.17 -0.69 26.30
C ILE A 49 -2.50 0.80 26.15
N ASP A 50 -1.66 1.70 26.66
CA ASP A 50 -1.88 3.15 26.56
C ASP A 50 -1.93 3.63 25.09
N LEU A 51 -1.07 3.05 24.22
CA LEU A 51 -1.10 3.31 22.79
C LEU A 51 -2.37 2.75 22.12
N LEU A 52 -2.81 1.56 22.54
CA LEU A 52 -4.04 0.94 22.06
C LEU A 52 -5.27 1.78 22.43
N ASP A 53 -5.34 2.28 23.67
CA ASP A 53 -6.41 3.14 24.18
C ASP A 53 -6.49 4.45 23.37
N GLU A 54 -5.35 5.11 23.17
CA GLU A 54 -5.30 6.35 22.40
C GLU A 54 -5.61 6.11 20.91
N CYS A 55 -5.11 5.03 20.32
CA CYS A 55 -5.52 4.59 18.98
C CYS A 55 -7.03 4.39 18.88
N GLN A 56 -7.66 3.72 19.85
CA GLN A 56 -9.10 3.54 19.88
C GLN A 56 -9.83 4.88 19.96
N ALA A 57 -9.40 5.79 20.83
CA ALA A 57 -9.98 7.11 20.99
C ALA A 57 -9.93 7.93 19.68
N LYS A 58 -8.89 7.74 18.87
CA LYS A 58 -8.72 8.39 17.56
C LYS A 58 -9.27 7.59 16.37
N GLY A 59 -9.85 6.41 16.62
CA GLY A 59 -10.41 5.54 15.60
C GLY A 59 -9.36 4.90 14.68
N MET A 60 -8.15 4.70 15.19
CA MET A 60 -7.06 3.97 14.55
C MET A 60 -7.03 2.50 14.98
N LYS A 61 -6.39 1.69 14.16
CA LYS A 61 -6.11 0.29 14.45
C LYS A 61 -4.60 0.03 14.51
N MET A 62 -4.18 -1.00 15.23
CA MET A 62 -2.75 -1.30 15.41
C MET A 62 -2.42 -2.77 15.11
N ILE A 63 -1.35 -2.97 14.34
CA ILE A 63 -0.65 -4.25 14.21
C ILE A 63 0.35 -4.34 15.37
N LEU A 64 0.27 -5.40 16.16
CA LEU A 64 1.10 -5.57 17.36
C LEU A 64 2.39 -6.33 17.04
N CYS A 65 3.52 -5.72 17.38
CA CYS A 65 4.87 -6.28 17.27
C CYS A 65 5.27 -6.97 18.58
N ASP A 66 4.59 -8.05 18.94
CA ASP A 66 4.85 -8.83 20.16
C ASP A 66 5.82 -10.00 19.85
N LYS A 67 6.89 -10.15 20.64
CA LYS A 67 7.86 -11.24 20.47
C LYS A 67 7.19 -12.63 20.47
N ARG A 68 6.12 -12.81 21.24
CA ARG A 68 5.36 -14.08 21.35
C ARG A 68 4.57 -14.42 20.08
N SER A 69 4.34 -13.47 19.18
CA SER A 69 3.65 -13.71 17.91
C SER A 69 4.58 -14.03 16.74
N SER A 70 5.90 -13.86 16.91
CA SER A 70 6.90 -14.15 15.89
C SER A 70 6.87 -15.63 15.48
N TRP A 71 6.84 -15.92 14.19
CA TRP A 71 6.70 -17.29 13.65
C TRP A 71 7.75 -18.28 14.12
N THR A 72 8.87 -17.82 14.68
CA THR A 72 10.05 -18.64 14.98
C THR A 72 9.70 -19.87 15.81
N GLY A 73 9.92 -21.06 15.24
CA GLY A 73 9.68 -22.34 15.90
C GLY A 73 8.21 -22.79 15.91
N ALA A 74 7.29 -22.06 15.27
CA ALA A 74 5.87 -22.43 15.23
C ALA A 74 5.64 -23.81 14.60
N SER A 75 6.39 -24.18 13.56
CA SER A 75 6.27 -25.51 12.95
C SER A 75 6.99 -26.61 13.74
N THR A 76 8.00 -26.23 14.52
CA THR A 76 8.81 -27.17 15.31
C THR A 76 8.15 -27.54 16.64
N ASN A 77 7.52 -26.56 17.31
CA ASN A 77 6.75 -26.79 18.54
C ASN A 77 5.42 -26.00 18.51
N PRO A 78 4.42 -26.46 17.73
CA PRO A 78 3.14 -25.79 17.58
C PRO A 78 2.41 -25.53 18.91
N ALA A 79 2.50 -26.46 19.86
CA ALA A 79 1.83 -26.33 21.15
C ALA A 79 2.44 -25.21 22.01
N ALA A 80 3.77 -25.07 22.01
CA ALA A 80 4.44 -23.98 22.71
C ALA A 80 4.11 -22.62 22.07
N TYR A 81 4.13 -22.55 20.73
CA TYR A 81 3.74 -21.33 20.01
C TYR A 81 2.28 -20.96 20.30
N GLU A 82 1.35 -21.91 20.24
CA GLU A 82 -0.07 -21.67 20.57
C GLU A 82 -0.24 -21.11 21.99
N ALA A 83 0.49 -21.65 22.97
CA ALA A 83 0.44 -21.17 24.35
C ALA A 83 0.97 -19.73 24.48
N GLN A 84 2.11 -19.42 23.85
CA GLN A 84 2.69 -18.07 23.84
C GLN A 84 1.77 -17.06 23.15
N PHE A 85 1.22 -17.41 21.99
CA PHE A 85 0.29 -16.55 21.26
C PHE A 85 -1.01 -16.33 22.03
N LYS A 86 -1.55 -17.34 22.72
CA LYS A 86 -2.70 -17.16 23.62
C LYS A 86 -2.42 -16.12 24.71
N ALA A 87 -1.22 -16.12 25.29
CA ALA A 87 -0.85 -15.10 26.27
C ALA A 87 -0.83 -13.68 25.65
N ALA A 88 -0.28 -13.52 24.44
CA ALA A 88 -0.31 -12.24 23.72
C ALA A 88 -1.74 -11.80 23.36
N PHE A 89 -2.59 -12.74 22.96
CA PHE A 89 -4.00 -12.49 22.68
C PHE A 89 -4.77 -12.03 23.92
N GLU A 90 -4.52 -12.65 25.09
CA GLU A 90 -5.16 -12.21 26.33
C GLU A 90 -4.67 -10.84 26.80
N ASP A 91 -3.37 -10.52 26.62
CA ASP A 91 -2.84 -9.20 26.99
C ASP A 91 -3.37 -8.08 26.08
N PHE A 92 -3.45 -8.30 24.77
CA PHE A 92 -3.67 -7.22 23.80
C PHE A 92 -4.71 -7.52 22.72
N GLY A 93 -4.95 -8.79 22.41
CA GLY A 93 -5.79 -9.22 21.28
C GLY A 93 -7.27 -8.89 21.42
N ARG A 94 -7.77 -8.74 22.66
CA ARG A 94 -9.16 -8.36 22.94
C ARG A 94 -9.43 -6.86 22.84
N HIS A 95 -8.38 -6.05 22.74
CA HIS A 95 -8.53 -4.60 22.68
C HIS A 95 -9.20 -4.16 21.35
N PRO A 96 -10.20 -3.27 21.36
CA PRO A 96 -10.90 -2.87 20.14
C PRO A 96 -10.00 -2.22 19.07
N ALA A 97 -8.90 -1.57 19.44
CA ALA A 97 -7.93 -1.04 18.47
C ALA A 97 -7.02 -2.12 17.83
N THR A 98 -6.99 -3.35 18.33
CA THR A 98 -6.12 -4.39 17.77
C THR A 98 -6.64 -4.84 16.40
N PHE A 99 -5.78 -4.74 15.38
CA PHE A 99 -6.04 -5.31 14.05
C PHE A 99 -5.54 -6.74 13.95
N GLY A 100 -4.38 -7.01 14.55
CA GLY A 100 -3.62 -8.21 14.29
C GLY A 100 -2.26 -8.18 14.95
N PHE A 101 -1.51 -9.26 14.76
CA PHE A 101 -0.16 -9.42 15.27
C PHE A 101 0.80 -9.60 14.10
N HIS A 102 1.95 -8.94 14.17
CA HIS A 102 3.05 -9.18 13.25
C HIS A 102 3.61 -10.58 13.51
N ILE A 103 3.56 -11.45 12.51
CA ILE A 103 4.14 -12.79 12.59
C ILE A 103 5.61 -12.79 12.15
N GLY A 104 5.99 -11.84 11.30
CA GLY A 104 7.37 -11.55 10.96
C GLY A 104 7.53 -10.96 9.56
N ASP A 105 8.79 -10.84 9.16
CA ASP A 105 9.26 -10.08 8.01
C ASP A 105 10.20 -10.90 7.13
N GLU A 106 9.89 -10.98 5.83
CA GLU A 106 10.73 -11.54 4.77
C GLU A 106 11.25 -12.98 5.01
N PRO A 107 10.38 -14.02 5.01
CA PRO A 107 10.85 -15.41 5.13
C PRO A 107 11.73 -15.83 3.93
N ILE A 108 12.93 -16.36 4.21
CA ILE A 108 14.01 -16.63 3.23
C ILE A 108 14.37 -18.11 3.04
N ASN A 109 13.68 -19.05 3.68
CA ASN A 109 13.96 -20.48 3.52
C ASN A 109 12.78 -21.36 3.93
N GLU A 110 12.87 -22.65 3.60
CA GLU A 110 11.82 -23.65 3.87
C GLU A 110 11.39 -23.71 5.34
N THR A 111 12.34 -23.66 6.29
CA THR A 111 12.03 -23.63 7.72
C THR A 111 11.16 -22.44 8.07
N GLN A 112 11.55 -21.24 7.63
CA GLN A 112 10.78 -20.02 7.89
C GLN A 112 9.43 -20.04 7.17
N PHE A 113 9.34 -20.58 5.96
CA PHE A 113 8.05 -20.74 5.28
C PHE A 113 7.11 -21.66 6.05
N ASN A 114 7.61 -22.79 6.57
CA ASN A 114 6.81 -23.71 7.40
C ASN A 114 6.36 -23.04 8.71
N ASP A 115 7.26 -22.31 9.37
CA ASP A 115 6.95 -21.53 10.56
C ASP A 115 5.88 -20.47 10.30
N CYS A 116 5.98 -19.70 9.21
CA CYS A 116 4.98 -18.70 8.83
C CYS A 116 3.60 -19.31 8.61
N VAL A 117 3.55 -20.46 7.92
CA VAL A 117 2.31 -21.18 7.64
C VAL A 117 1.67 -21.65 8.93
N GLU A 118 2.44 -22.31 9.81
CA GLU A 118 1.91 -22.83 11.06
C GLU A 118 1.50 -21.71 12.02
N ALA A 119 2.30 -20.65 12.13
CA ALA A 119 1.97 -19.45 12.89
C ALA A 119 0.65 -18.84 12.43
N GLY A 120 0.48 -18.63 11.11
CA GLY A 120 -0.76 -18.11 10.54
C GLY A 120 -1.98 -18.95 10.92
N ARG A 121 -1.90 -20.28 10.78
CA ARG A 121 -2.99 -21.21 11.14
C ARG A 121 -3.32 -21.18 12.62
N ILE A 122 -2.32 -21.20 13.50
CA ILE A 122 -2.52 -21.14 14.95
C ILE A 122 -3.16 -19.81 15.33
N GLN A 123 -2.67 -18.68 14.81
CA GLN A 123 -3.27 -17.38 15.10
C GLN A 123 -4.72 -17.29 14.62
N ARG A 124 -5.02 -17.85 13.45
CA ARG A 124 -6.40 -17.91 12.92
C ARG A 124 -7.32 -18.81 13.74
N LYS A 125 -6.79 -19.88 14.35
CA LYS A 125 -7.52 -20.74 15.30
C LYS A 125 -7.80 -20.01 16.62
N VAL A 126 -6.80 -19.35 17.20
CA VAL A 126 -6.90 -18.70 18.53
C VAL A 126 -7.67 -17.38 18.46
N ALA A 127 -7.43 -16.58 17.42
CA ALA A 127 -7.98 -15.24 17.25
C ALA A 127 -8.56 -15.06 15.83
N PRO A 128 -9.67 -15.74 15.49
CA PRO A 128 -10.19 -15.80 14.11
C PRO A 128 -10.57 -14.43 13.52
N ASN A 129 -10.82 -13.42 14.36
CA ASN A 129 -11.16 -12.07 13.94
C ASN A 129 -9.93 -11.18 13.69
N LEU A 130 -8.76 -11.54 14.21
CA LEU A 130 -7.52 -10.78 14.04
C LEU A 130 -6.74 -11.23 12.80
N THR A 131 -5.83 -10.39 12.34
CA THR A 131 -4.97 -10.67 11.17
C THR A 131 -3.58 -11.13 11.61
N PRO A 132 -3.12 -12.34 11.25
CA PRO A 132 -1.69 -12.63 11.25
C PRO A 132 -1.04 -11.79 10.13
N PHE A 133 -0.24 -10.80 10.49
CA PHE A 133 0.38 -9.88 9.53
C PHE A 133 1.79 -10.37 9.17
N LEU A 134 1.95 -10.76 7.91
CA LEU A 134 3.20 -11.25 7.30
C LEU A 134 3.63 -10.28 6.20
N ASN A 135 4.90 -9.84 6.23
CA ASN A 135 5.51 -9.14 5.11
C ASN A 135 6.40 -10.10 4.32
N TYR A 136 6.16 -10.22 3.02
CA TYR A 136 6.89 -11.11 2.12
C TYR A 136 8.09 -10.40 1.48
N LEU A 137 9.14 -11.17 1.17
CA LEU A 137 10.26 -10.71 0.35
C LEU A 137 9.78 -10.14 -0.99
N PRO A 138 10.43 -9.09 -1.52
CA PRO A 138 10.19 -8.67 -2.90
C PRO A 138 10.54 -9.78 -3.89
N TYR A 139 9.95 -9.68 -5.07
CA TYR A 139 10.35 -10.47 -6.22
C TYR A 139 11.61 -9.92 -6.88
N TRP A 140 12.52 -10.82 -7.25
CA TRP A 140 13.55 -10.63 -8.27
C TRP A 140 13.66 -11.88 -9.14
N LYS A 141 14.20 -11.72 -10.36
CA LYS A 141 14.37 -12.85 -11.28
C LYS A 141 15.24 -13.94 -10.65
N GLY A 142 14.73 -15.17 -10.62
CA GLY A 142 15.43 -16.34 -10.09
C GLY A 142 15.16 -16.64 -8.62
N ILE A 143 14.29 -15.86 -7.96
CA ILE A 143 13.88 -16.14 -6.57
C ILE A 143 13.21 -17.52 -6.44
N GLU A 144 12.49 -17.97 -7.47
CA GLU A 144 11.79 -19.26 -7.51
C GLU A 144 12.75 -20.44 -7.32
N GLU A 145 13.87 -20.46 -8.06
CA GLU A 145 14.91 -21.50 -7.96
C GLU A 145 15.82 -21.29 -6.74
N GLY A 146 16.06 -20.03 -6.38
CA GLY A 146 17.00 -19.65 -5.33
C GLY A 146 16.46 -19.85 -3.93
N ILE A 147 15.45 -19.06 -3.56
CA ILE A 147 14.92 -18.96 -2.20
C ILE A 147 13.66 -19.82 -2.03
N LEU A 148 12.75 -19.77 -3.01
CA LEU A 148 11.44 -20.41 -2.89
C LEU A 148 11.49 -21.93 -3.17
N LYS A 149 12.55 -22.39 -3.84
CA LYS A 149 12.78 -23.79 -4.24
C LYS A 149 11.54 -24.42 -4.91
N THR A 150 10.94 -23.71 -5.86
CA THR A 150 9.71 -24.12 -6.54
C THR A 150 9.83 -24.07 -8.06
N THR A 151 9.04 -24.89 -8.74
CA THR A 151 8.84 -24.83 -10.20
C THR A 151 7.58 -24.04 -10.59
N ASP A 152 6.76 -23.66 -9.62
CA ASP A 152 5.63 -22.75 -9.83
C ASP A 152 6.15 -21.35 -10.24
N SER A 153 5.31 -20.57 -10.91
CA SER A 153 5.52 -19.12 -10.98
C SER A 153 5.51 -18.50 -9.58
N PHE A 154 6.22 -17.39 -9.38
CA PHE A 154 6.16 -16.62 -8.13
C PHE A 154 4.72 -16.34 -7.66
N GLU A 155 3.85 -15.94 -8.59
CA GLU A 155 2.46 -15.57 -8.34
C GLU A 155 1.65 -16.75 -7.78
N THR A 156 1.80 -17.92 -8.41
CA THR A 156 1.14 -19.16 -7.96
C THR A 156 1.73 -19.66 -6.64
N TRP A 157 3.05 -19.57 -6.44
CA TRP A 157 3.67 -19.89 -5.15
C TRP A 157 3.11 -19.01 -4.04
N LEU A 158 3.06 -17.68 -4.27
CA LEU A 158 2.54 -16.70 -3.33
C LEU A 158 1.08 -17.00 -2.95
N ALA A 159 0.24 -17.33 -3.94
CA ALA A 159 -1.15 -17.68 -3.70
C ALA A 159 -1.29 -18.98 -2.89
N LYS A 160 -0.48 -20.01 -3.18
CA LYS A 160 -0.49 -21.28 -2.46
C LYS A 160 -0.03 -21.12 -1.01
N ILE A 161 1.09 -20.45 -0.77
CA ILE A 161 1.61 -20.27 0.60
C ILE A 161 0.68 -19.40 1.45
N SER A 162 0.11 -18.34 0.86
CA SER A 162 -0.86 -17.48 1.55
C SER A 162 -2.11 -18.24 1.98
N ARG A 163 -2.65 -19.10 1.09
CA ARG A 163 -3.79 -19.98 1.42
C ARG A 163 -3.44 -21.02 2.48
N LYS A 164 -2.26 -21.65 2.39
CA LYS A 164 -1.79 -22.64 3.38
C LYS A 164 -1.68 -22.03 4.78
N GLY A 165 -1.18 -20.81 4.89
CA GLY A 165 -1.06 -20.08 6.15
C GLY A 165 -2.34 -19.37 6.62
N GLU A 166 -3.45 -19.54 5.90
CA GLU A 166 -4.72 -18.85 6.18
C GLU A 166 -4.57 -17.31 6.30
N GLN A 167 -3.73 -16.73 5.46
CA GLN A 167 -3.49 -15.28 5.45
C GLN A 167 -4.78 -14.53 5.09
N LYS A 168 -4.96 -13.34 5.69
CA LYS A 168 -6.09 -12.44 5.40
C LYS A 168 -5.77 -11.33 4.42
N LEU A 169 -4.48 -11.10 4.18
CA LEU A 169 -3.93 -10.13 3.25
C LEU A 169 -2.54 -10.58 2.83
N ILE A 170 -2.01 -9.99 1.78
CA ILE A 170 -0.61 -10.12 1.36
C ILE A 170 0.04 -8.75 1.50
N CYS A 171 1.24 -8.68 2.06
CA CYS A 171 2.04 -7.46 2.13
C CYS A 171 3.48 -7.75 1.70
N TYR A 172 4.14 -6.77 1.09
CA TYR A 172 5.55 -6.83 0.72
C TYR A 172 6.12 -5.42 0.64
N ASP A 173 7.43 -5.33 0.48
CA ASP A 173 8.12 -4.07 0.26
C ASP A 173 9.20 -4.15 -0.82
N HIS A 174 9.31 -3.08 -1.62
CA HIS A 174 10.32 -2.95 -2.66
C HIS A 174 10.55 -1.46 -2.94
N TYR A 175 11.78 -0.97 -2.73
CA TYR A 175 12.08 0.46 -2.74
C TYR A 175 12.90 0.94 -3.93
N ALA A 176 13.13 0.08 -4.93
CA ALA A 176 14.01 0.38 -6.04
C ALA A 176 13.54 1.55 -6.92
N GLN A 177 12.27 1.97 -6.86
CA GLN A 177 11.73 3.14 -7.56
C GLN A 177 12.47 4.47 -7.25
N MET A 178 13.24 4.51 -6.17
CA MET A 178 14.07 5.66 -5.81
C MET A 178 15.54 5.49 -6.19
N ASN A 179 15.91 4.42 -6.90
CA ASN A 179 17.20 4.33 -7.57
C ASN A 179 17.33 5.43 -8.65
N PRO A 180 18.57 5.85 -8.97
CA PRO A 180 18.79 6.84 -10.01
C PRO A 180 18.48 6.30 -11.41
N GLU A 181 18.62 4.99 -11.62
CA GLU A 181 18.32 4.34 -12.90
C GLU A 181 16.85 3.93 -13.03
N GLU A 182 16.34 3.98 -14.27
CA GLU A 182 14.96 3.62 -14.59
C GLU A 182 14.64 2.14 -14.35
N SER A 183 15.64 1.26 -14.30
CA SER A 183 15.46 -0.14 -13.90
C SER A 183 14.87 -0.28 -12.50
N GLY A 184 15.06 0.72 -11.64
CA GLY A 184 14.38 0.82 -10.35
C GLY A 184 12.86 0.94 -10.47
N THR A 185 12.39 1.82 -11.34
CA THR A 185 10.96 1.98 -11.67
C THR A 185 10.39 0.71 -12.30
N ASP A 186 11.14 0.08 -13.20
CA ASP A 186 10.73 -1.19 -13.81
C ASP A 186 10.60 -2.33 -12.77
N GLY A 187 11.56 -2.44 -11.84
CA GLY A 187 11.51 -3.39 -10.73
C GLY A 187 10.34 -3.13 -9.77
N TYR A 188 10.02 -1.87 -9.50
CA TYR A 188 8.87 -1.47 -8.69
C TYR A 188 7.55 -1.93 -9.31
N PHE A 189 7.33 -1.64 -10.60
CA PHE A 189 6.13 -2.11 -11.30
C PHE A 189 6.11 -3.63 -11.50
N THR A 190 7.28 -4.28 -11.66
CA THR A 190 7.36 -5.74 -11.73
C THR A 190 6.81 -6.36 -10.45
N ASN A 191 7.25 -5.84 -9.30
CA ASN A 191 6.77 -6.30 -8.01
C ASN A 191 5.27 -6.06 -7.84
N LEU A 192 4.78 -4.84 -8.10
CA LEU A 192 3.34 -4.53 -8.03
C LEU A 192 2.51 -5.51 -8.88
N ARG A 193 2.93 -5.77 -10.13
CA ARG A 193 2.19 -6.67 -11.03
C ARG A 193 2.16 -8.09 -10.51
N LYS A 194 3.31 -8.63 -10.10
CA LYS A 194 3.44 -10.01 -9.64
C LYS A 194 2.66 -10.24 -8.35
N PHE A 195 2.82 -9.35 -7.37
CA PHE A 195 2.07 -9.42 -6.12
C PHE A 195 0.57 -9.23 -6.33
N MET A 196 0.12 -8.31 -7.19
CA MET A 196 -1.30 -8.14 -7.48
C MET A 196 -1.89 -9.38 -8.17
N THR A 197 -1.13 -10.00 -9.08
CA THR A 197 -1.55 -11.24 -9.75
C THR A 197 -1.68 -12.38 -8.74
N GLY A 198 -0.67 -12.60 -7.89
CA GLY A 198 -0.75 -13.62 -6.84
C GLY A 198 -1.85 -13.34 -5.82
N ALA A 199 -2.09 -12.08 -5.46
CA ALA A 199 -3.16 -11.67 -4.55
C ALA A 199 -4.56 -11.91 -5.14
N LYS A 200 -4.77 -11.61 -6.43
CA LYS A 200 -6.01 -11.97 -7.15
C LYS A 200 -6.20 -13.48 -7.19
N GLU A 201 -5.15 -14.23 -7.51
CA GLU A 201 -5.22 -15.70 -7.52
C GLU A 201 -5.60 -16.24 -6.14
N ALA A 202 -5.04 -15.67 -5.06
CA ALA A 202 -5.35 -16.02 -3.66
C ALA A 202 -6.75 -15.59 -3.20
N GLY A 203 -7.34 -14.57 -3.84
CA GLY A 203 -8.56 -13.91 -3.37
C GLY A 203 -8.32 -13.01 -2.14
N LEU A 204 -7.13 -12.43 -2.01
CA LEU A 204 -6.72 -11.62 -0.85
C LEU A 204 -6.44 -10.16 -1.25
N PRO A 205 -6.67 -9.18 -0.35
CA PRO A 205 -6.24 -7.81 -0.57
C PRO A 205 -4.71 -7.72 -0.53
N LEU A 206 -4.15 -6.90 -1.43
CA LEU A 206 -2.73 -6.59 -1.48
C LEU A 206 -2.42 -5.30 -0.72
N TRP A 207 -1.48 -5.34 0.20
CA TRP A 207 -0.85 -4.16 0.80
C TRP A 207 0.60 -4.08 0.30
N THR A 208 1.19 -2.88 0.36
CA THR A 208 2.62 -2.73 0.10
C THR A 208 3.21 -1.68 1.02
N THR A 209 4.49 -1.83 1.34
CA THR A 209 5.26 -0.80 2.01
C THR A 209 5.99 0.06 0.98
N LEU A 210 5.80 1.37 1.06
CA LEU A 210 6.43 2.38 0.22
C LEU A 210 7.56 3.08 0.98
N LEU A 211 8.49 3.69 0.22
CA LEU A 211 9.68 4.30 0.79
C LEU A 211 9.38 5.70 1.34
N SER A 212 9.75 5.95 2.60
CA SER A 212 9.82 7.32 3.16
C SER A 212 11.21 7.79 3.53
N VAL A 213 12.21 6.90 3.61
CA VAL A 213 13.57 7.24 4.06
C VAL A 213 14.60 6.85 3.01
N GLY A 214 15.42 7.81 2.55
CA GLY A 214 16.50 7.49 1.63
C GLY A 214 17.54 6.58 2.30
N HIS A 215 17.91 5.49 1.63
CA HIS A 215 18.97 4.58 2.08
C HIS A 215 19.59 3.81 0.91
N PHE A 216 20.74 3.16 1.12
CA PHE A 216 21.55 2.63 0.02
C PHE A 216 21.76 3.69 -1.09
N ARG A 217 21.49 3.32 -2.35
CA ARG A 217 21.49 4.24 -3.51
C ARG A 217 20.16 4.94 -3.72
N TYR A 218 19.14 4.69 -2.89
CA TYR A 218 17.84 5.34 -2.98
C TYR A 218 17.96 6.80 -2.58
N ARG A 219 17.51 7.70 -3.46
CA ARG A 219 17.39 9.12 -3.12
C ARG A 219 16.31 9.32 -2.05
N CYS A 220 16.41 10.41 -1.30
CA CYS A 220 15.36 10.80 -0.36
C CYS A 220 14.11 11.21 -1.15
N PRO A 221 12.93 10.59 -0.90
CA PRO A 221 11.69 11.01 -1.53
C PRO A 221 11.32 12.45 -1.17
N LYS A 222 10.71 13.17 -2.11
CA LYS A 222 10.06 14.47 -1.92
C LYS A 222 8.55 14.33 -2.08
N GLU A 223 7.80 15.41 -1.92
CA GLU A 223 6.33 15.39 -1.98
C GLU A 223 5.76 14.74 -3.26
N ASP A 224 6.31 15.07 -4.43
CA ASP A 224 5.87 14.48 -5.70
C ASP A 224 6.18 12.97 -5.77
N ASP A 225 7.26 12.52 -5.15
CA ASP A 225 7.61 11.09 -5.06
C ASP A 225 6.65 10.34 -4.14
N PHE A 226 6.28 10.94 -3.02
CA PHE A 226 5.28 10.38 -2.13
C PHE A 226 3.94 10.23 -2.83
N ARG A 227 3.51 11.27 -3.55
CA ARG A 227 2.28 11.24 -4.34
C ARG A 227 2.35 10.17 -5.42
N TRP A 228 3.45 10.10 -6.16
CA TRP A 228 3.65 9.13 -7.22
C TRP A 228 3.65 7.68 -6.71
N GLN A 229 4.38 7.39 -5.63
CA GLN A 229 4.40 6.04 -5.03
C GLN A 229 3.00 5.62 -4.59
N LEU A 230 2.29 6.49 -3.87
CA LEU A 230 0.95 6.22 -3.37
C LEU A 230 -0.07 6.00 -4.50
N SER A 231 -0.12 6.95 -5.45
CA SER A 231 -1.08 6.90 -6.57
C SER A 231 -0.85 5.69 -7.46
N THR A 232 0.41 5.38 -7.80
CA THR A 232 0.73 4.24 -8.67
C THR A 232 0.45 2.90 -7.99
N ALA A 233 0.79 2.73 -6.71
CA ALA A 233 0.49 1.51 -5.96
C ALA A 233 -1.03 1.26 -5.89
N VAL A 234 -1.81 2.30 -5.58
CA VAL A 234 -3.27 2.21 -5.50
C VAL A 234 -3.90 1.98 -6.87
N ALA A 235 -3.43 2.65 -7.93
CA ALA A 235 -3.88 2.39 -9.29
C ALA A 235 -3.61 0.94 -9.73
N CYS A 236 -2.48 0.36 -9.29
CA CYS A 236 -2.15 -1.05 -9.50
C CYS A 236 -2.92 -2.02 -8.59
N GLY A 237 -3.84 -1.55 -7.74
CA GLY A 237 -4.78 -2.37 -6.99
C GLY A 237 -4.47 -2.55 -5.50
N CYS A 238 -3.43 -1.89 -4.97
CA CYS A 238 -3.15 -1.94 -3.53
C CYS A 238 -4.32 -1.40 -2.69
N LYS A 239 -4.64 -2.15 -1.63
CA LYS A 239 -5.73 -1.92 -0.67
C LYS A 239 -5.26 -1.43 0.68
N GLY A 240 -3.95 -1.27 0.87
CA GLY A 240 -3.35 -0.71 2.06
C GLY A 240 -1.89 -0.34 1.79
N ILE A 241 -1.43 0.70 2.47
CA ILE A 241 -0.09 1.24 2.31
C ILE A 241 0.55 1.33 3.69
N LEU A 242 1.78 0.84 3.79
CA LEU A 242 2.68 1.13 4.90
C LEU A 242 3.82 2.01 4.42
N TRP A 243 4.41 2.82 5.29
CA TRP A 243 5.62 3.60 5.01
C TRP A 243 6.82 3.04 5.78
N PHE A 244 7.93 2.83 5.08
CA PHE A 244 9.21 2.43 5.67
C PHE A 244 10.16 3.61 5.78
N PHE A 245 10.53 4.03 6.99
CA PHE A 245 9.79 3.98 8.26
C PHE A 245 9.62 5.45 8.70
N ILE A 246 8.96 5.74 9.82
CA ILE A 246 8.75 7.15 10.22
C ILE A 246 9.73 7.66 11.28
N TYR A 247 10.26 6.81 12.16
CA TYR A 247 11.22 7.19 13.22
C TYR A 247 12.64 6.77 12.86
N MET A 248 13.60 7.71 12.89
CA MET A 248 15.01 7.38 12.67
C MET A 248 15.49 6.29 13.64
N ARG A 249 16.02 5.19 13.09
CA ARG A 249 16.46 4.01 13.88
C ARG A 249 17.96 3.77 13.89
N GLN A 250 18.67 4.23 12.87
CA GLN A 250 20.09 3.95 12.66
C GLN A 250 20.78 5.19 12.06
N PRO A 251 20.90 6.30 12.82
CA PRO A 251 21.44 7.56 12.30
C PRO A 251 22.92 7.47 11.87
N THR A 252 23.64 6.46 12.36
CA THR A 252 25.03 6.18 11.95
C THR A 252 25.13 5.33 10.68
N SER A 253 24.01 4.81 10.18
CA SER A 253 23.93 4.09 8.91
C SER A 253 23.53 5.04 7.78
N ASN A 254 23.40 4.51 6.57
CA ASN A 254 23.10 5.31 5.40
C ASN A 254 21.62 5.74 5.28
N TYR A 255 20.87 5.85 6.38
CA TYR A 255 19.47 6.33 6.39
C TYR A 255 19.45 7.85 6.49
N ARG A 256 18.54 8.51 5.75
CA ARG A 256 18.52 9.97 5.62
C ARG A 256 17.11 10.52 5.61
N VAL A 257 16.91 11.65 6.32
CA VAL A 257 15.70 12.49 6.30
C VAL A 257 14.42 11.71 6.61
N ALA A 258 14.41 10.95 7.70
CA ALA A 258 13.20 10.30 8.17
C ALA A 258 12.12 11.34 8.56
N PRO A 259 10.82 11.02 8.47
CA PRO A 259 9.75 11.92 8.92
C PRO A 259 9.97 12.47 10.34
N ILE A 260 10.42 11.62 11.26
CA ILE A 260 10.87 12.01 12.59
C ILE A 260 12.33 11.60 12.71
N ASP A 261 13.20 12.57 12.93
CA ASP A 261 14.66 12.38 12.95
C ASP A 261 15.18 11.78 14.27
N GLU A 262 16.49 11.63 14.37
CA GLU A 262 17.17 11.11 15.56
C GLU A 262 17.07 12.00 16.81
N PHE A 263 16.63 13.25 16.65
CA PHE A 263 16.38 14.21 17.72
C PHE A 263 14.90 14.26 18.12
N TRP A 264 14.06 13.40 17.52
CA TRP A 264 12.61 13.37 17.69
C TRP A 264 11.89 14.62 17.14
N GLU A 265 12.50 15.28 16.16
CA GLU A 265 11.95 16.45 15.51
C GLU A 265 11.25 16.07 14.20
N ARG A 266 10.16 16.76 13.88
CA ARG A 266 9.47 16.61 12.58
C ARG A 266 10.32 17.27 11.50
N THR A 267 10.62 16.51 10.44
CA THR A 267 11.39 17.01 9.29
C THR A 267 10.47 17.51 8.16
N GLU A 268 11.04 18.04 7.08
CA GLU A 268 10.29 18.36 5.87
C GLU A 268 9.58 17.12 5.27
N THR A 269 10.15 15.93 5.46
CA THR A 269 9.56 14.65 5.04
C THR A 269 8.22 14.41 5.76
N PHE A 270 8.11 14.81 7.04
CA PHE A 270 6.85 14.73 7.79
C PHE A 270 5.74 15.53 7.11
N GLU A 271 6.04 16.79 6.79
CA GLU A 271 5.07 17.73 6.23
C GLU A 271 4.62 17.32 4.82
N TRP A 272 5.55 16.85 3.98
CA TRP A 272 5.22 16.32 2.65
C TRP A 272 4.36 15.06 2.74
N LEU A 273 4.77 14.10 3.57
CA LEU A 273 4.06 12.82 3.73
C LEU A 273 2.67 13.03 4.34
N SER A 274 2.55 13.90 5.34
CA SER A 274 1.28 14.31 5.95
C SER A 274 0.30 14.83 4.90
N ARG A 275 0.74 15.78 4.08
CA ARG A 275 -0.11 16.40 3.05
C ARG A 275 -0.58 15.38 2.03
N VAL A 276 0.32 14.52 1.55
CA VAL A 276 0.00 13.46 0.57
C VAL A 276 -1.01 12.47 1.14
N ASN A 277 -0.74 11.90 2.33
CA ASN A 277 -1.62 10.91 2.94
C ASN A 277 -3.00 11.48 3.25
N ARG A 278 -3.06 12.66 3.88
CA ARG A 278 -4.35 13.29 4.26
C ARG A 278 -5.15 13.70 3.03
N ARG A 279 -4.50 14.20 1.98
CA ARG A 279 -5.17 14.54 0.72
C ARG A 279 -5.76 13.29 0.07
N PHE A 280 -4.97 12.23 -0.04
CA PHE A 280 -5.43 10.95 -0.60
C PHE A 280 -6.60 10.37 0.20
N LEU A 281 -6.47 10.27 1.53
CA LEU A 281 -7.49 9.67 2.37
C LEU A 281 -8.81 10.42 2.29
N ARG A 282 -8.76 11.75 2.25
CA ARG A 282 -9.97 12.56 2.12
C ARG A 282 -10.64 12.38 0.77
N GLN A 283 -9.87 12.43 -0.32
CA GLN A 283 -10.46 12.41 -1.66
C GLN A 283 -10.82 11.00 -2.13
N PHE A 284 -9.98 10.02 -1.82
CA PHE A 284 -10.03 8.70 -2.46
C PHE A 284 -10.06 7.53 -1.48
N GLY A 285 -9.78 7.74 -0.19
CA GLY A 285 -9.66 6.67 0.80
C GLY A 285 -10.88 5.75 0.85
N ASP A 286 -12.09 6.33 0.97
CA ASP A 286 -13.33 5.53 0.98
C ASP A 286 -13.55 4.78 -0.35
N PHE A 287 -13.23 5.40 -1.49
CA PHE A 287 -13.34 4.75 -2.79
C PHE A 287 -12.45 3.53 -2.90
N PHE A 288 -11.14 3.69 -2.72
CA PHE A 288 -10.21 2.58 -2.90
C PHE A 288 -10.33 1.53 -1.80
N HIS A 289 -10.87 1.86 -0.63
CA HIS A 289 -11.20 0.84 0.37
C HIS A 289 -12.29 -0.12 -0.15
N ASN A 290 -13.32 0.40 -0.81
CA ASN A 290 -14.51 -0.37 -1.20
C ASN A 290 -14.52 -0.84 -2.67
N ALA A 291 -13.66 -0.31 -3.54
CA ALA A 291 -13.64 -0.64 -4.97
C ALA A 291 -12.87 -1.94 -5.29
N THR A 292 -13.30 -2.70 -6.28
CA THR A 292 -12.56 -3.87 -6.80
C THR A 292 -11.68 -3.45 -7.97
N HIS A 293 -10.38 -3.75 -7.90
CA HIS A 293 -9.45 -3.55 -9.03
C HIS A 293 -9.70 -4.60 -10.12
N LEU A 294 -9.89 -4.16 -11.37
CA LEU A 294 -10.12 -5.04 -12.52
C LEU A 294 -8.83 -5.28 -13.30
N ASP A 295 -8.21 -4.22 -13.82
CA ASP A 295 -6.95 -4.27 -14.57
C ASP A 295 -6.22 -2.92 -14.57
N THR A 296 -4.97 -2.96 -15.02
CA THR A 296 -4.08 -1.81 -15.16
C THR A 296 -3.31 -1.91 -16.48
N HIS A 297 -3.26 -0.80 -17.20
CA HIS A 297 -2.49 -0.61 -18.42
C HIS A 297 -1.58 0.62 -18.28
N MET A 298 -0.53 0.64 -19.09
CA MET A 298 0.42 1.74 -19.18
C MET A 298 0.13 2.59 -20.41
N ILE A 299 0.39 3.89 -20.31
CA ILE A 299 0.24 4.85 -21.41
C ILE A 299 1.63 5.37 -21.77
N GLY A 300 1.94 5.43 -23.07
CA GLY A 300 3.20 5.96 -23.59
C GLY A 300 4.41 5.05 -23.37
N LYS A 301 4.60 4.51 -22.16
CA LYS A 301 5.71 3.62 -21.81
C LYS A 301 5.31 2.57 -20.79
N ALA A 302 5.59 1.30 -21.10
CA ALA A 302 5.36 0.18 -20.21
C ALA A 302 6.49 0.00 -19.21
N TYR A 303 6.12 -0.44 -18.00
CA TYR A 303 7.03 -0.82 -16.92
C TYR A 303 6.56 -2.11 -16.28
N GLY A 304 7.52 -2.90 -15.80
CA GLY A 304 7.27 -4.05 -14.94
C GLY A 304 6.50 -5.21 -15.60
N GLY A 305 6.41 -5.20 -16.93
CA GLY A 305 5.59 -6.12 -17.70
C GLY A 305 4.09 -5.85 -17.64
N TYR A 306 3.66 -4.65 -17.20
CA TYR A 306 2.28 -4.21 -17.47
C TYR A 306 2.10 -3.93 -18.97
N PRO A 307 0.95 -4.30 -19.55
CA PRO A 307 0.68 -4.05 -20.96
C PRO A 307 0.56 -2.55 -21.25
N LEU A 308 1.01 -2.12 -22.42
CA LEU A 308 0.60 -0.83 -22.98
C LEU A 308 -0.89 -0.88 -23.33
N LEU A 309 -1.58 0.25 -23.21
CA LEU A 309 -2.93 0.40 -23.73
C LEU A 309 -2.88 0.52 -25.25
N GLU A 310 -3.03 -0.61 -25.94
CA GLU A 310 -3.09 -0.71 -27.40
C GLU A 310 -4.55 -0.85 -27.86
N GLY A 311 -5.36 0.19 -27.63
CA GLY A 311 -6.76 0.25 -28.07
C GLY A 311 -7.74 0.65 -26.98
N GLU A 312 -8.97 0.11 -27.08
CA GLU A 312 -10.05 0.43 -26.17
C GLU A 312 -9.80 -0.16 -24.77
N LEU A 313 -9.84 0.70 -23.75
CA LEU A 313 -9.77 0.28 -22.34
C LEU A 313 -11.10 -0.35 -21.90
N SER A 314 -12.21 0.21 -22.37
CA SER A 314 -13.57 -0.28 -22.16
C SER A 314 -14.49 0.22 -23.27
N PRO A 315 -15.74 -0.28 -23.39
CA PRO A 315 -16.67 0.20 -24.41
C PRO A 315 -16.90 1.72 -24.39
N LEU A 316 -16.70 2.38 -23.24
CA LEU A 316 -16.83 3.83 -23.09
C LEU A 316 -15.50 4.58 -23.15
N VAL A 317 -14.36 3.92 -23.00
CA VAL A 317 -13.03 4.56 -23.08
C VAL A 317 -12.24 3.93 -24.21
N LYS A 318 -12.26 4.60 -25.36
CA LYS A 318 -11.69 4.14 -26.64
C LYS A 318 -10.19 4.29 -26.72
N ALA A 319 -9.64 5.29 -26.03
CA ALA A 319 -8.22 5.51 -25.90
C ALA A 319 -7.94 6.42 -24.70
N VAL A 320 -6.69 6.42 -24.25
CA VAL A 320 -6.18 7.42 -23.31
C VAL A 320 -4.87 7.98 -23.84
N THR A 321 -4.75 9.29 -23.89
CA THR A 321 -3.60 10.00 -24.46
C THR A 321 -3.05 11.04 -23.49
N CYS A 322 -1.80 11.46 -23.71
CA CYS A 322 -1.19 12.61 -23.05
C CYS A 322 -0.64 13.55 -24.11
N ASP A 323 -1.03 14.82 -24.09
CA ASP A 323 -0.60 15.81 -25.10
C ASP A 323 0.91 16.10 -25.07
N HIS A 324 1.56 15.71 -23.97
CA HIS A 324 2.98 15.95 -23.72
C HIS A 324 3.81 14.66 -23.83
N GLY A 325 3.20 13.54 -24.25
CA GLY A 325 3.89 12.26 -24.40
C GLY A 325 4.41 11.66 -23.08
N LEU A 326 3.89 12.13 -21.93
CA LEU A 326 4.30 11.62 -20.62
C LEU A 326 3.77 10.21 -20.37
N PRO A 327 4.51 9.36 -19.64
CA PRO A 327 4.02 8.05 -19.26
C PRO A 327 2.85 8.19 -18.28
N GLY A 328 1.87 7.29 -18.40
CA GLY A 328 0.71 7.25 -17.51
C GLY A 328 0.38 5.83 -17.06
N VAL A 329 -0.38 5.73 -15.96
CA VAL A 329 -1.04 4.49 -15.54
C VAL A 329 -2.53 4.71 -15.67
N VAL A 330 -3.23 3.77 -16.33
CA VAL A 330 -4.69 3.77 -16.38
C VAL A 330 -5.22 2.44 -15.89
N SER A 331 -6.22 2.48 -15.02
CA SER A 331 -6.74 1.27 -14.37
C SER A 331 -8.26 1.33 -14.25
N ARG A 332 -8.89 0.16 -14.35
CA ARG A 332 -10.33 0.02 -14.17
C ARG A 332 -10.66 -0.50 -12.78
N PHE A 333 -11.67 0.10 -12.17
CA PHE A 333 -12.20 -0.28 -10.87
C PHE A 333 -13.71 -0.45 -10.94
N GLN A 334 -14.25 -1.35 -10.13
CA GLN A 334 -15.69 -1.50 -9.95
C GLN A 334 -16.08 -1.13 -8.52
N ARG A 335 -17.13 -0.32 -8.36
CA ARG A 335 -17.72 -0.01 -7.05
C ARG A 335 -19.23 0.17 -7.21
N ASP A 336 -20.00 -0.46 -6.32
CA ASP A 336 -21.47 -0.35 -6.30
C ASP A 336 -22.13 -0.60 -7.67
N GLY A 337 -21.61 -1.59 -8.41
CA GLY A 337 -22.08 -1.96 -9.75
C GLY A 337 -21.65 -1.03 -10.88
N LYS A 338 -20.86 0.02 -10.60
CA LYS A 338 -20.38 1.00 -11.58
C LYS A 338 -18.89 0.83 -11.86
N GLU A 339 -18.49 1.04 -13.11
CA GLU A 339 -17.08 1.06 -13.51
C GLU A 339 -16.52 2.48 -13.38
N TYR A 340 -15.28 2.57 -12.93
CA TYR A 340 -14.51 3.79 -12.77
C TYR A 340 -13.14 3.64 -13.44
N VAL A 341 -12.63 4.74 -13.97
CA VAL A 341 -11.31 4.81 -14.59
C VAL A 341 -10.41 5.66 -13.72
N CYS A 342 -9.35 5.05 -13.20
CA CYS A 342 -8.28 5.73 -12.49
C CYS A 342 -7.17 6.06 -13.49
N LEU A 343 -6.75 7.32 -13.52
CA LEU A 343 -5.69 7.81 -14.39
C LEU A 343 -4.62 8.51 -13.54
N VAL A 344 -3.37 8.09 -13.69
CA VAL A 344 -2.22 8.62 -12.95
C VAL A 344 -1.16 9.11 -13.93
N ASN A 345 -0.61 10.31 -13.67
CA ASN A 345 0.61 10.75 -14.31
C ASN A 345 1.80 9.96 -13.74
N ASN A 346 2.39 9.09 -14.56
CA ASN A 346 3.50 8.24 -14.14
C ASN A 346 4.87 8.96 -14.22
N SER A 347 4.89 10.26 -14.56
CA SER A 347 6.06 11.11 -14.40
C SER A 347 6.23 11.54 -12.94
N VAL A 348 7.48 11.60 -12.48
CA VAL A 348 7.88 12.17 -11.18
C VAL A 348 8.42 13.60 -11.30
N LYS A 349 8.38 14.19 -12.50
CA LYS A 349 9.02 15.50 -12.77
C LYS A 349 8.15 16.49 -13.52
N GLU A 350 7.25 16.02 -14.37
CA GLU A 350 6.55 16.85 -15.34
C GLU A 350 5.04 16.70 -15.21
N SER A 351 4.34 17.82 -15.32
CA SER A 351 2.88 17.85 -15.45
C SER A 351 2.47 17.68 -16.91
N GLY A 352 1.33 17.04 -17.15
CA GLY A 352 0.80 16.91 -18.51
C GLY A 352 -0.72 16.80 -18.54
N LEU A 353 -1.31 17.18 -19.67
CA LEU A 353 -2.73 17.01 -19.95
C LEU A 353 -3.01 15.58 -20.45
N PHE A 354 -3.69 14.80 -19.62
CA PHE A 354 -4.13 13.45 -19.97
C PHE A 354 -5.61 13.44 -20.34
N LYS A 355 -5.99 12.72 -21.38
CA LYS A 355 -7.35 12.71 -21.94
C LYS A 355 -7.85 11.30 -22.19
N CYS A 356 -9.08 11.04 -21.79
CA CYS A 356 -9.87 9.90 -22.22
C CYS A 356 -10.65 10.25 -23.48
N HIS A 357 -10.65 9.33 -24.45
CA HIS A 357 -11.45 9.42 -25.67
C HIS A 357 -12.70 8.55 -25.50
N LEU A 358 -13.87 9.16 -25.62
CA LEU A 358 -15.17 8.53 -25.35
C LEU A 358 -16.05 8.58 -26.61
N PRO A 359 -16.96 7.60 -26.81
CA PRO A 359 -17.96 7.69 -27.86
C PRO A 359 -19.00 8.77 -27.54
N LYS A 360 -19.68 9.30 -28.57
CA LYS A 360 -20.78 10.29 -28.43
C LYS A 360 -21.99 9.78 -27.63
N THR A 361 -22.06 8.47 -27.42
CA THR A 361 -23.06 7.83 -26.58
C THR A 361 -22.81 8.04 -25.09
N ALA A 362 -21.60 8.41 -24.66
CA ALA A 362 -21.31 8.74 -23.26
C ALA A 362 -22.14 9.96 -22.81
N LYS A 363 -23.00 9.76 -21.82
CA LYS A 363 -23.88 10.78 -21.24
C LYS A 363 -23.40 11.25 -19.88
N VAL A 364 -22.81 10.36 -19.10
CA VAL A 364 -22.22 10.65 -17.79
C VAL A 364 -20.71 10.76 -17.97
N ILE A 365 -20.15 11.90 -17.53
CA ILE A 365 -18.71 12.18 -17.56
C ILE A 365 -18.38 12.89 -16.26
N GLU A 366 -18.17 12.12 -15.20
CA GLU A 366 -17.94 12.64 -13.87
C GLU A 366 -16.51 12.39 -13.40
N ARG A 367 -15.96 13.31 -12.63
CA ARG A 367 -14.69 13.18 -11.91
C ARG A 367 -14.96 13.16 -10.40
N LEU A 368 -14.31 12.26 -9.67
CA LEU A 368 -14.41 12.25 -8.20
C LEU A 368 -13.50 13.32 -7.60
N ASP A 369 -14.12 14.41 -7.16
CA ASP A 369 -13.44 15.53 -6.49
C ASP A 369 -13.63 15.51 -4.97
N TRP A 370 -12.93 16.41 -4.30
CA TRP A 370 -12.95 16.59 -2.84
C TRP A 370 -14.36 16.79 -2.26
N GLY A 371 -15.28 17.39 -3.02
CA GLY A 371 -16.67 17.64 -2.63
C GLY A 371 -17.67 16.57 -3.10
N GLY A 372 -17.18 15.50 -3.76
CA GLY A 372 -18.00 14.51 -4.44
C GLY A 372 -17.83 14.55 -5.97
N PRO A 373 -18.63 13.76 -6.71
CA PRO A 373 -18.58 13.72 -8.17
C PRO A 373 -18.93 15.08 -8.79
N THR A 374 -18.16 15.50 -9.78
CA THR A 374 -18.39 16.74 -10.55
C THR A 374 -18.49 16.43 -12.05
N ASP A 375 -19.31 17.18 -12.78
CA ASP A 375 -19.41 17.05 -14.24
C ASP A 375 -18.20 17.74 -14.92
N VAL A 376 -17.39 16.94 -15.63
CA VAL A 376 -16.19 17.42 -16.32
C VAL A 376 -16.52 18.47 -17.39
N LYS A 377 -17.74 18.46 -17.95
CA LYS A 377 -18.19 19.45 -18.95
C LYS A 377 -18.19 20.89 -18.43
N THR A 378 -18.38 21.05 -17.13
CA THR A 378 -18.59 22.36 -16.50
C THR A 378 -17.33 22.93 -15.84
N HIS A 379 -16.24 22.16 -15.82
CA HIS A 379 -14.97 22.56 -15.22
C HIS A 379 -14.10 23.32 -16.23
N HIS A 380 -13.54 24.48 -15.81
CA HIS A 380 -12.97 25.47 -16.74
C HIS A 380 -11.55 25.95 -16.40
N TRP A 381 -10.70 25.14 -15.76
CA TRP A 381 -9.34 25.54 -15.38
C TRP A 381 -8.28 24.52 -15.80
N ASP A 382 -8.17 23.43 -15.03
CA ASP A 382 -7.26 22.32 -15.22
C ASP A 382 -7.89 21.16 -16.01
N GLY A 383 -9.21 21.17 -16.15
CA GLY A 383 -9.98 20.19 -16.91
C GLY A 383 -10.06 20.50 -18.40
N HIS A 384 -10.10 19.44 -19.19
CA HIS A 384 -10.36 19.46 -20.63
C HIS A 384 -11.70 18.82 -20.92
N TYR A 385 -12.52 19.48 -21.72
CA TYR A 385 -13.69 18.88 -22.36
C TYR A 385 -13.82 19.42 -23.78
N ARG A 386 -13.92 18.51 -24.75
CA ARG A 386 -14.24 18.85 -26.12
C ARG A 386 -15.11 17.78 -26.74
N GLU A 387 -16.20 18.24 -27.33
CA GLU A 387 -17.12 17.40 -28.08
C GLU A 387 -16.92 17.66 -29.58
N ALA A 388 -16.42 16.66 -30.30
CA ALA A 388 -16.26 16.68 -31.75
C ALA A 388 -17.44 15.96 -32.43
N GLU A 389 -17.37 15.81 -33.76
CA GLU A 389 -18.41 15.13 -34.54
C GLU A 389 -18.57 13.65 -34.13
N ASN A 390 -17.44 12.94 -34.00
CA ASN A 390 -17.42 11.48 -33.79
C ASN A 390 -17.01 11.04 -32.38
N GLU A 391 -16.46 11.93 -31.56
CA GLU A 391 -15.95 11.59 -30.23
C GLU A 391 -16.14 12.72 -29.22
N ILE A 392 -16.04 12.35 -27.95
CA ILE A 392 -15.86 13.28 -26.83
C ILE A 392 -14.46 13.03 -26.28
N THR A 393 -13.71 14.10 -26.04
CA THR A 393 -12.44 14.02 -25.29
C THR A 393 -12.60 14.77 -23.98
N CYS A 394 -12.23 14.13 -22.88
CA CYS A 394 -12.27 14.74 -21.56
C CYS A 394 -11.05 14.33 -20.73
N GLY A 395 -10.61 15.17 -19.80
CA GLY A 395 -9.46 14.84 -18.97
C GLY A 395 -8.99 16.01 -18.14
N ASP A 396 -7.75 15.93 -17.64
CA ASP A 396 -7.18 16.91 -16.72
C ASP A 396 -5.68 17.07 -16.91
N TRP A 397 -5.18 18.27 -16.59
CA TRP A 397 -3.79 18.47 -16.22
C TRP A 397 -3.47 17.73 -14.94
N LEU A 398 -2.49 16.84 -14.99
CA LEU A 398 -2.03 16.05 -13.85
C LEU A 398 -0.61 16.45 -13.49
N ALA A 399 -0.40 16.89 -12.23
CA ALA A 399 0.93 17.07 -11.67
C ALA A 399 1.69 15.73 -11.57
N PRO A 400 3.01 15.72 -11.31
CA PRO A 400 3.76 14.49 -11.11
C PRO A 400 3.11 13.56 -10.07
N GLY A 401 2.86 12.31 -10.44
CA GLY A 401 2.19 11.34 -9.58
C GLY A 401 0.73 11.64 -9.22
N GLU A 402 0.12 12.70 -9.76
CA GLU A 402 -1.28 13.01 -9.49
C GLU A 402 -2.20 11.98 -10.14
N MET A 403 -3.28 11.65 -9.43
CA MET A 403 -4.31 10.72 -9.84
C MET A 403 -5.66 11.42 -9.93
N LYS A 404 -6.44 11.06 -10.96
CA LYS A 404 -7.88 11.37 -11.05
C LYS A 404 -8.67 10.10 -11.24
N LEU A 405 -9.91 10.13 -10.77
CA LEU A 405 -10.85 9.03 -10.89
C LEU A 405 -12.09 9.52 -11.62
N TYR A 406 -12.45 8.84 -12.70
CA TYR A 406 -13.58 9.18 -13.55
C TYR A 406 -14.66 8.11 -13.52
N ARG A 407 -15.90 8.54 -13.76
CA ARG A 407 -17.04 7.66 -14.05
C ARG A 407 -17.61 8.06 -15.41
N PHE A 408 -17.69 7.08 -16.30
CA PHE A 408 -18.32 7.22 -17.61
C PHE A 408 -19.59 6.35 -17.66
N GLY A 409 -20.64 6.83 -18.32
CA GLY A 409 -21.92 6.11 -18.41
C GLY A 409 -22.86 6.64 -19.47
#